data_AF-A0AAJ6YTQ7-F1
#
_entry.id   AF-A0AAJ6YTQ7-F1
#
_cell.length_a   1.000
_cell.length_b   1.000
_cell.length_c   1.000
_cell.angle_alpha   90.00
_cell.angle_beta   90.00
_cell.angle_gamma   90.00
#
_symmetry.space_group_name_H-M   'P 1'
#
loop_
_entity.id
_entity.type
_entity.pdbx_description
1 polymer ?
#
loop_
_entity_poly.entity_id
_entity_poly.type
_entity_poly.pdbx_seq_one_letter_code
_entity_poly.pdbx_strand_id
1 'polypeptide(L)'
;MKIVVFLFLSAVVCELTYAAYLDDFRVTDLAIRSISDKFKKALENLKEIIKSGNATIGIPILDPFYLAHKEINAVNNIFTGTIAVANFNFDGLSTYIVRNADFKIAKWNITVDFLWPNVKGKTAYDVQGHALDKILVYGSGDL
;
A
#
# COMPACT_ATOMS: atom_id res chain seq x y z
N MET A 1 2.64 -2.99 7.22
CA MET A 1 2.65 -1.66 6.58
C MET A 1 4.05 -1.19 6.13
N LYS A 2 5.14 -1.52 6.84
CA LYS A 2 6.51 -1.15 6.42
C LYS A 2 6.97 -1.84 5.12
N ILE A 3 6.51 -3.07 4.87
CA ILE A 3 6.88 -3.87 3.68
C ILE A 3 6.28 -3.29 2.39
N VAL A 4 5.00 -2.89 2.41
CA VAL A 4 4.32 -2.32 1.22
C VAL A 4 4.97 -0.99 0.80
N VAL A 5 5.32 -0.13 1.76
CA VAL A 5 6.03 1.13 1.49
C VAL A 5 7.42 0.88 0.89
N PHE A 6 8.13 -0.15 1.36
CA PHE A 6 9.44 -0.53 0.83
C PHE A 6 9.35 -1.10 -0.60
N LEU A 7 8.29 -1.84 -0.91
CA LEU A 7 8.03 -2.38 -2.26
C LEU A 7 7.65 -1.28 -3.26
N PHE A 8 6.88 -0.29 -2.81
CA PHE A 8 6.62 0.92 -3.60
C PHE A 8 7.92 1.68 -3.88
N LEU A 9 8.79 1.85 -2.87
CA LEU A 9 10.08 2.52 -3.05
C LEU A 9 11.01 1.75 -3.99
N SER A 10 11.10 0.42 -3.90
CA SER A 10 12.03 -0.36 -4.73
C SER A 10 11.61 -0.43 -6.20
N ALA A 11 10.32 -0.60 -6.49
CA ALA A 11 9.80 -0.58 -7.87
C ALA A 11 10.04 0.77 -8.53
N VAL A 12 9.85 1.86 -7.77
CA VAL A 12 10.06 3.23 -8.25
C VAL A 12 11.55 3.53 -8.47
N VAL A 13 12.42 3.08 -7.58
CA VAL A 13 13.88 3.23 -7.74
C VAL A 13 14.39 2.46 -8.97
N CYS A 14 13.83 1.27 -9.25
CA CYS A 14 14.25 0.45 -10.39
C CYS A 14 13.86 1.06 -11.75
N GLU A 15 12.74 1.77 -11.84
CA GLU A 15 12.34 2.45 -13.07
C GLU A 15 13.04 3.82 -13.26
N LEU A 16 13.41 4.49 -12.16
CA LEU A 16 14.10 5.79 -12.21
C LEU A 16 15.59 5.67 -12.58
N THR A 17 16.27 4.59 -12.19
CA THR A 17 17.67 4.35 -12.60
C THR A 17 17.81 4.13 -14.12
N TYR A 18 16.76 3.63 -14.79
CA TYR A 18 16.73 3.50 -16.25
C TYR A 18 16.56 4.86 -16.95
N ALA A 19 15.98 5.86 -16.28
CA ALA A 19 15.75 7.20 -16.83
C ALA A 19 16.96 8.13 -16.67
N ALA A 20 17.82 7.90 -15.66
CA ALA A 20 18.97 8.77 -15.36
C ALA A 20 20.20 8.55 -16.27
N TYR A 21 20.15 7.61 -17.21
CA TYR A 21 21.26 7.33 -18.13
C TYR A 21 21.24 8.18 -19.41
N LEU A 22 20.22 9.01 -19.63
CA LEU A 22 20.14 9.90 -20.80
C LEU A 22 19.90 11.35 -20.39
N ASP A 23 20.99 12.10 -20.51
CA ASP A 23 21.10 13.41 -21.15
C ASP A 23 21.17 14.68 -20.29
N ASP A 24 22.08 15.53 -20.76
CA ASP A 24 22.57 16.78 -20.18
C ASP A 24 21.65 17.97 -20.52
N PHE A 25 21.70 18.95 -19.62
CA PHE A 25 21.19 20.32 -19.60
C PHE A 25 20.25 20.86 -20.71
N ARG A 26 19.12 21.45 -20.25
CA ARG A 26 18.11 22.32 -20.92
C ARG A 26 16.80 21.69 -21.42
N VAL A 27 16.50 20.46 -20.99
CA VAL A 27 15.25 19.71 -21.27
C VAL A 27 14.42 19.52 -20.00
N THR A 28 14.42 20.46 -19.05
CA THR A 28 13.89 20.20 -17.70
C THR A 28 12.39 19.91 -17.67
N ASP A 29 11.54 20.71 -18.33
CA ASP A 29 10.08 20.50 -18.27
C ASP A 29 9.61 19.29 -19.07
N LEU A 30 10.22 19.02 -20.23
CA LEU A 30 9.89 17.84 -21.04
C LEU A 30 10.40 16.55 -20.38
N ALA A 31 11.59 16.58 -19.78
CA ALA A 31 12.12 15.45 -19.02
C ALA A 31 11.28 15.18 -17.76
N ILE A 32 10.88 16.22 -17.01
CA ILE A 32 10.01 16.09 -15.83
C ILE A 32 8.66 15.50 -16.20
N ARG A 33 8.03 15.97 -17.29
CA ARG A 33 6.77 15.39 -17.80
C ARG A 33 6.95 13.93 -18.19
N SER A 34 7.99 13.60 -18.95
CA SER A 34 8.32 12.22 -19.36
C SER A 34 8.51 11.28 -18.17
N ILE A 35 9.15 11.76 -17.11
CA ILE A 35 9.39 10.97 -15.89
C ILE A 35 8.10 10.79 -15.08
N SER A 36 7.27 11.83 -14.99
CA SER A 36 5.96 11.74 -14.33
C SER A 36 5.03 10.78 -15.07
N ASP A 37 5.04 10.78 -16.41
CA ASP A 37 4.26 9.85 -17.23
C ASP A 37 4.74 8.40 -17.07
N LYS A 38 6.06 8.16 -17.05
CA LYS A 38 6.62 6.83 -16.75
C LYS A 38 6.24 6.35 -15.37
N PHE A 39 6.37 7.22 -14.36
CA PHE A 39 5.98 6.91 -12.99
C PHE A 39 4.48 6.58 -12.88
N LYS A 40 3.61 7.35 -13.54
CA LYS A 40 2.19 7.01 -13.63
C LYS A 40 1.96 5.65 -14.27
N LYS A 41 2.68 5.31 -15.34
CA LYS A 41 2.62 3.99 -15.98
C LYS A 41 3.09 2.88 -15.05
N ALA A 42 4.13 3.11 -14.25
CA ALA A 42 4.59 2.20 -13.20
C ALA A 42 3.46 1.87 -12.21
N LEU A 43 2.76 2.92 -11.77
CA LEU A 43 1.61 2.80 -10.88
C LEU A 43 0.44 2.06 -11.54
N GLU A 44 0.22 2.20 -12.84
CA GLU A 44 -0.79 1.40 -13.55
C GLU A 44 -0.37 -0.07 -13.67
N ASN A 45 0.90 -0.35 -13.96
CA ASN A 45 1.43 -1.72 -14.03
C ASN A 45 1.39 -2.44 -12.68
N LEU A 46 1.55 -1.69 -11.58
CA LEU A 46 1.47 -2.23 -10.22
C LEU A 46 0.11 -2.89 -9.94
N LYS A 47 -0.97 -2.49 -10.63
CA LYS A 47 -2.29 -3.13 -10.48
C LYS A 47 -2.23 -4.61 -10.82
N GLU A 48 -1.54 -4.97 -11.90
CA GLU A 48 -1.41 -6.36 -12.32
C GLU A 48 -0.53 -7.15 -11.35
N ILE A 49 0.52 -6.52 -10.80
CA ILE A 49 1.35 -7.13 -9.75
C ILE A 49 0.52 -7.38 -8.48
N ILE A 50 -0.37 -6.46 -8.10
CA ILE A 50 -1.27 -6.64 -6.95
C ILE A 50 -2.22 -7.83 -7.16
N LYS A 51 -2.76 -8.01 -8.37
CA LYS A 51 -3.66 -9.14 -8.69
C LYS A 51 -2.94 -10.48 -8.79
N SER A 52 -1.79 -10.51 -9.44
CA SER A 52 -1.10 -11.75 -9.80
C SER A 52 0.03 -12.14 -8.84
N GLY A 53 0.45 -11.20 -7.98
CA GLY A 53 1.69 -11.31 -7.24
C GLY A 53 2.92 -11.24 -8.17
N ASN A 54 4.10 -11.32 -7.59
CA ASN A 54 5.35 -11.49 -8.31
C ASN A 54 6.35 -12.25 -7.43
N ALA A 55 6.49 -13.56 -7.68
CA ALA A 55 7.37 -14.42 -6.90
C ALA A 55 8.85 -14.02 -6.98
N THR A 56 9.29 -13.46 -8.12
CA THR A 56 10.68 -13.03 -8.35
C THR A 56 11.12 -11.95 -7.38
N ILE A 57 10.19 -11.06 -6.98
CA ILE A 57 10.43 -9.98 -6.02
C ILE A 57 9.72 -10.20 -4.68
N GLY A 58 9.21 -11.42 -4.43
CA GLY A 58 8.58 -11.81 -3.17
C GLY A 58 7.25 -11.13 -2.87
N ILE A 59 6.55 -10.63 -3.90
CA ILE A 59 5.22 -10.03 -3.73
C ILE A 59 4.17 -11.15 -3.83
N PRO A 60 3.37 -11.40 -2.78
CA PRO A 60 2.26 -12.34 -2.85
C PRO A 60 1.10 -11.73 -3.66
N ILE A 61 0.09 -12.54 -3.96
CA ILE A 61 -1.20 -12.03 -4.45
C ILE A 61 -1.82 -11.14 -3.36
N LEU A 62 -2.23 -9.94 -3.74
CA LEU A 62 -2.79 -8.91 -2.86
C LEU A 62 -4.23 -8.51 -3.25
N ASP A 63 -4.78 -9.05 -4.34
CA ASP A 63 -6.19 -8.81 -4.71
C ASP A 63 -6.76 -10.08 -5.41
N PRO A 64 -7.53 -10.93 -4.70
CA PRO A 64 -7.91 -10.76 -3.29
C PRO A 64 -6.72 -10.99 -2.33
N PHE A 65 -6.64 -10.19 -1.28
CA PHE A 65 -5.73 -10.45 -0.16
C PHE A 65 -6.43 -11.34 0.88
N TYR A 66 -5.80 -12.46 1.23
CA TYR A 66 -6.32 -13.39 2.23
C TYR A 66 -5.34 -13.58 3.39
N LEU A 67 -5.87 -13.54 4.60
CA LEU A 67 -5.15 -13.81 5.84
C LEU A 67 -6.01 -14.67 6.76
N ALA A 68 -5.58 -15.93 6.93
CA ALA A 68 -6.34 -16.94 7.67
C ALA A 68 -6.56 -16.54 9.14
N HIS A 69 -5.52 -16.11 9.83
CA HIS A 69 -5.60 -15.68 11.21
C HIS A 69 -4.47 -14.72 11.56
N LYS A 70 -4.77 -13.71 12.37
CA LYS A 70 -3.77 -12.82 12.97
C LYS A 70 -4.22 -12.34 14.33
N GLU A 71 -3.37 -12.57 15.31
CA GLU A 71 -3.50 -11.96 16.63
C GLU A 71 -2.56 -10.75 16.76
N ILE A 72 -3.05 -9.70 17.39
CA ILE A 72 -2.34 -8.46 17.69
C ILE A 72 -2.50 -8.19 19.18
N ASN A 73 -1.39 -8.28 19.91
CA ASN A 73 -1.31 -7.81 21.28
C ASN A 73 -0.92 -6.33 21.27
N ALA A 74 -1.88 -5.48 21.59
CA ALA A 74 -1.73 -4.04 21.59
C ALA A 74 -1.53 -3.55 23.03
N VAL A 75 -0.45 -2.81 23.26
CA VAL A 75 -0.16 -2.17 24.54
C VAL A 75 0.21 -0.72 24.24
N ASN A 76 -0.73 0.19 24.46
CA ASN A 76 -0.52 1.63 24.31
C ASN A 76 -1.45 2.42 25.26
N ASN A 77 -1.28 3.74 25.30
CA ASN A 77 -2.04 4.63 26.18
C ASN A 77 -3.54 4.75 25.86
N ILE A 78 -3.98 4.24 24.70
CA ILE A 78 -5.38 4.29 24.26
C ILE A 78 -6.05 2.92 24.48
N PHE A 79 -5.34 1.84 24.21
CA PHE A 79 -5.83 0.47 24.29
C PHE A 79 -4.74 -0.50 24.73
N THR A 80 -5.08 -1.31 25.72
CA THR A 80 -4.28 -2.46 26.17
C THR A 80 -5.13 -3.72 26.09
N GLY A 81 -4.75 -4.67 25.23
CA GLY A 81 -5.51 -5.90 25.02
C GLY A 81 -5.11 -6.68 23.78
N THR A 82 -5.93 -7.67 23.44
CA THR A 82 -5.74 -8.57 22.31
C THR A 82 -6.82 -8.33 21.27
N ILE A 83 -6.40 -8.24 20.01
CA ILE A 83 -7.26 -8.17 18.83
C ILE A 83 -6.92 -9.37 17.96
N ALA A 84 -7.84 -10.30 17.80
CA ALA A 84 -7.73 -11.41 16.87
C ALA A 84 -8.63 -11.15 15.66
N VAL A 85 -8.10 -11.42 14.48
CA VAL A 85 -8.87 -11.44 13.23
C VAL A 85 -8.69 -12.79 12.55
N ALA A 86 -9.76 -13.30 11.97
CA ALA A 86 -9.76 -14.58 11.25
C ALA A 86 -10.51 -14.45 9.92
N ASN A 87 -10.10 -15.26 8.95
CA ASN A 87 -10.66 -15.29 7.60
C ASN A 87 -10.72 -13.90 6.96
N PHE A 88 -9.69 -13.08 7.21
CA PHE A 88 -9.62 -11.74 6.66
C PHE A 88 -9.45 -11.83 5.14
N ASN A 89 -10.41 -11.32 4.41
CA ASN A 89 -10.43 -11.24 2.96
C ASN A 89 -10.62 -9.78 2.56
N PHE A 90 -9.81 -9.30 1.61
CA PHE A 90 -9.87 -7.95 1.13
C PHE A 90 -9.77 -7.92 -0.40
N ASP A 91 -10.85 -7.50 -1.04
CA ASP A 91 -10.98 -7.37 -2.49
C ASP A 91 -10.92 -5.90 -2.93
N GLY A 92 -10.39 -5.68 -4.13
CA GLY A 92 -10.45 -4.41 -4.83
C GLY A 92 -9.21 -3.53 -4.64
N LEU A 93 -8.13 -4.03 -4.03
CA LEU A 93 -6.89 -3.26 -3.86
C LEU A 93 -6.26 -2.83 -5.19
N SER A 94 -6.44 -3.59 -6.26
CA SER A 94 -5.94 -3.25 -7.60
C SER A 94 -6.82 -2.25 -8.36
N THR A 95 -7.99 -1.89 -7.80
CA THR A 95 -8.99 -1.05 -8.51
C THR A 95 -8.75 0.45 -8.38
N TYR A 96 -7.66 0.88 -7.74
CA TYR A 96 -7.37 2.29 -7.59
C TYR A 96 -7.30 3.04 -8.90
N ILE A 97 -7.61 4.32 -8.84
CA ILE A 97 -7.43 5.29 -9.92
C ILE A 97 -6.32 6.24 -9.49
N VAL A 98 -5.29 6.39 -10.33
CA VAL A 98 -4.22 7.37 -10.14
C VAL A 98 -4.75 8.74 -10.56
N ARG A 99 -5.14 9.57 -9.59
CA ARG A 99 -5.62 10.95 -9.83
C ARG A 99 -4.47 11.90 -10.12
N ASN A 100 -3.36 11.72 -9.42
CA ASN A 100 -2.15 12.51 -9.57
C ASN A 100 -0.92 11.65 -9.29
N ALA A 101 0.15 11.89 -10.04
CA ALA A 101 1.44 11.23 -9.87
C ALA A 101 2.52 12.20 -10.35
N ASP A 102 3.21 12.82 -9.40
CA ASP A 102 4.27 13.81 -9.65
C ASP A 102 5.56 13.34 -8.98
N PHE A 103 6.64 13.32 -9.76
CA PHE A 103 7.98 12.97 -9.28
C PHE A 103 8.93 14.16 -9.43
N LYS A 104 9.23 14.82 -8.31
CA LYS A 104 10.14 15.98 -8.27
C LYS A 104 11.56 15.52 -7.95
N ILE A 105 12.31 15.19 -8.99
CA ILE A 105 13.71 14.71 -8.92
C ILE A 105 14.58 15.65 -8.09
N ALA A 106 14.47 16.97 -8.30
CA ALA A 106 15.29 17.96 -7.61
C ALA A 106 15.15 17.92 -6.08
N LYS A 107 14.02 17.42 -5.56
CA LYS A 107 13.74 17.31 -4.12
C LYS A 107 13.57 15.87 -3.65
N TRP A 108 13.78 14.88 -4.54
CA TRP A 108 13.45 13.47 -4.29
C TRP A 108 12.05 13.28 -3.68
N ASN A 109 11.10 14.09 -4.13
CA ASN A 109 9.76 14.11 -3.56
C ASN A 109 8.78 13.42 -4.51
N ILE A 110 8.02 12.48 -3.95
CA ILE A 110 6.99 11.72 -4.65
C ILE A 110 5.64 12.15 -4.10
N THR A 111 4.77 12.66 -4.96
CA THR A 111 3.36 12.93 -4.62
C THR A 111 2.48 12.01 -5.44
N VAL A 112 1.66 11.19 -4.76
CA VAL A 112 0.72 10.28 -5.40
C VAL A 112 -0.65 10.41 -4.76
N ASP A 113 -1.67 10.65 -5.58
CA ASP A 113 -3.06 10.69 -5.14
C ASP A 113 -3.83 9.54 -5.76
N PHE A 114 -4.21 8.57 -4.93
CA PHE A 114 -5.05 7.45 -5.31
C PHE A 114 -6.51 7.68 -4.93
N LEU A 115 -7.42 7.03 -5.66
CA LEU A 115 -8.82 6.87 -5.30
C LEU A 115 -9.20 5.41 -5.48
N TRP A 116 -9.69 4.77 -4.43
CA TRP A 116 -10.31 3.45 -4.57
C TRP A 116 -11.84 3.60 -4.69
N PRO A 117 -12.45 3.20 -5.81
CA PRO A 117 -13.89 3.34 -6.00
C PRO A 117 -14.70 2.31 -5.23
N ASN A 118 -14.12 1.12 -5.01
CA ASN A 118 -14.77 0.04 -4.29
C ASN A 118 -13.71 -0.87 -3.65
N VAL A 119 -13.81 -1.03 -2.34
CA VAL A 119 -12.98 -1.93 -1.56
C VAL A 119 -13.90 -2.71 -0.66
N LYS A 120 -13.78 -4.03 -0.69
CA LYS A 120 -14.62 -4.92 0.12
C LYS A 120 -13.71 -5.68 1.06
N GLY A 121 -14.00 -5.58 2.35
CA GLY A 121 -13.36 -6.38 3.38
C GLY A 121 -14.38 -7.34 3.97
N LYS A 122 -13.93 -8.53 4.33
CA LYS A 122 -14.65 -9.44 5.22
C LYS A 122 -13.71 -9.97 6.27
N THR A 123 -14.12 -10.06 7.53
CA THR A 123 -13.32 -10.64 8.60
C THR A 123 -14.18 -11.04 9.77
N ALA A 124 -13.83 -12.16 10.42
CA ALA A 124 -14.24 -12.40 11.79
C ALA A 124 -13.27 -11.66 12.73
N TYR A 125 -13.78 -11.06 13.79
CA TYR A 125 -12.98 -10.39 14.80
C TYR A 125 -13.33 -10.89 16.21
N ASP A 126 -12.34 -10.83 17.09
CA ASP A 126 -12.49 -10.99 18.53
C ASP A 126 -11.56 -9.98 19.21
N VAL A 127 -12.14 -9.14 20.06
CA VAL A 127 -11.44 -8.08 20.79
C VAL A 127 -11.72 -8.24 22.26
N GLN A 128 -10.65 -8.13 23.06
CA GLN A 128 -10.72 -8.07 24.51
C GLN A 128 -9.64 -7.14 25.04
N GLY A 129 -9.99 -6.25 25.97
CA GLY A 129 -9.00 -5.35 26.57
C GLY A 129 -9.60 -4.19 27.34
N HIS A 130 -8.76 -3.21 27.62
CA HIS A 130 -9.13 -1.98 28.29
C HIS A 130 -8.80 -0.78 27.40
N ALA A 131 -9.79 0.09 27.21
CA ALA A 131 -9.59 1.41 26.64
C ALA A 131 -9.33 2.44 27.75
N LEU A 132 -8.39 3.36 27.52
CA LEU A 132 -8.00 4.41 28.48
C LEU A 132 -7.73 3.86 29.89
N ASP A 133 -7.14 2.65 29.96
CA ASP A 133 -6.80 1.89 31.17
C ASP A 133 -7.93 1.63 32.17
N LYS A 134 -9.19 1.88 31.80
CA LYS A 134 -10.34 1.83 32.73
C LYS A 134 -11.61 1.24 32.13
N ILE A 135 -11.80 1.38 30.83
CA ILE A 135 -13.03 0.98 30.17
C ILE A 135 -12.82 -0.43 29.61
N LEU A 136 -13.45 -1.43 30.19
CA LEU A 136 -13.44 -2.78 29.65
C LEU A 136 -14.13 -2.78 28.27
N VAL A 137 -13.43 -3.25 27.25
CA VAL A 137 -13.93 -3.39 25.88
C VAL A 137 -13.81 -4.85 25.50
N TYR A 138 -14.92 -5.43 25.05
CA TYR A 138 -14.95 -6.76 24.46
C TYR A 138 -15.97 -6.82 23.34
N GLY A 139 -15.74 -7.72 22.39
CA GLY A 139 -16.70 -7.98 21.32
C GLY A 139 -16.13 -8.92 20.29
N SER A 140 -17.00 -9.77 19.75
CA SER A 140 -16.70 -10.66 18.64
C SER A 140 -17.82 -10.61 17.62
N GLY A 141 -17.49 -10.85 16.36
CA GLY A 141 -18.46 -10.81 15.28
C GLY A 141 -17.81 -10.90 13.90
N ASP A 142 -18.67 -10.84 12.88
CA ASP A 142 -18.27 -10.83 11.47
C ASP A 142 -18.54 -9.44 10.89
N LEU A 143 -17.57 -8.93 10.13
CA LEU A 143 -17.63 -7.68 9.37
C LEU A 143 -17.42 -7.96 7.88
#